data_AF-A0A0F9DYE2-F1
#
_entry.id   AF-A0A0F9DYE2-F1
#
_cell.length_a   1.000
_cell.length_b   1.000
_cell.length_c   1.000
_cell.angle_alpha   90.00
_cell.angle_beta   90.00
_cell.angle_gamma   90.00
#
_symmetry.space_group_name_H-M   'P 1'
#
loop_
_entity.id
_entity.type
_entity.pdbx_description
1 polymer ?
#
loop_
_entity_poly.entity_id
_entity_poly.type
_entity_poly.pdbx_seq_one_letter_code
_entity_poly.pdbx_strand_id
1 'polypeptide(L)'
;MSMQQVNAISNRLSLRQPQRDSLEILHRVCELIGPDTDTDLAKALEAIKAEHPTVTDFERDFPSLCFALATGVGKTRLMGAFISYLYLAEGIRHFFVLAPNLTIYNKLLAD
;
A
#
# COMPACT_ATOMS: atom_id res chain seq x y z
N MET A 1 11.21 -13.25 4.06
CA MET A 1 10.67 -13.55 2.71
C MET A 1 9.97 -12.33 2.11
N SER A 2 9.24 -11.56 2.91
CA SER A 2 8.57 -10.29 2.54
C SER A 2 9.49 -9.25 1.88
N MET A 3 10.67 -8.96 2.44
CA MET A 3 11.60 -7.98 1.83
C MET A 3 12.15 -8.42 0.46
N GLN A 4 12.24 -9.72 0.19
CA GLN A 4 12.61 -10.21 -1.15
C GLN A 4 11.51 -9.89 -2.17
N GLN A 5 10.24 -9.93 -1.75
CA GLN A 5 9.11 -9.56 -2.60
C GLN A 5 9.08 -8.06 -2.86
N VAL A 6 9.37 -7.22 -1.87
CA VAL A 6 9.54 -5.77 -2.07
C VAL A 6 10.56 -5.47 -3.17
N ASN A 7 11.75 -6.09 -3.07
CA ASN A 7 12.81 -5.91 -4.07
C ASN A 7 12.40 -6.44 -5.46
N ALA A 8 11.82 -7.65 -5.52
CA ALA A 8 11.39 -8.26 -6.77
C ALA A 8 10.32 -7.42 -7.48
N ILE A 9 9.30 -6.96 -6.75
CA ILE A 9 8.22 -6.12 -7.26
C ILE A 9 8.77 -4.75 -7.69
N SER A 10 9.63 -4.14 -6.87
CA SER A 10 10.23 -2.84 -7.18
C SER A 10 10.99 -2.87 -8.50
N ASN A 11 11.79 -3.92 -8.70
CA ASN A 11 12.55 -4.11 -9.94
C ASN A 11 11.62 -4.41 -11.13
N ARG A 12 10.68 -5.36 -10.95
CA ARG A 12 9.79 -5.81 -12.04
C ARG A 12 8.87 -4.71 -12.54
N LEU A 13 8.40 -3.83 -11.65
CA LEU A 13 7.53 -2.71 -12.01
C LEU A 13 8.31 -1.42 -12.29
N SER A 14 9.64 -1.43 -12.15
CA SER A 14 10.48 -0.23 -12.29
C SER A 14 9.97 0.93 -11.43
N LEU A 15 9.80 0.66 -10.13
CA LEU A 15 9.33 1.66 -9.18
C LEU A 15 10.38 2.75 -9.01
N ARG A 16 9.95 4.01 -9.08
CA ARG A 16 10.78 5.18 -8.74
C ARG A 16 10.88 5.30 -7.22
N GLN A 17 11.88 6.03 -6.74
CA GLN A 17 12.17 6.14 -5.29
C GLN A 17 10.91 6.38 -4.43
N PRO A 18 10.04 7.38 -4.72
CA PRO A 18 8.87 7.62 -3.86
C PRO A 18 7.87 6.46 -3.83
N GLN A 19 7.77 5.69 -4.92
CA GLN A 19 6.91 4.50 -5.00
C GLN A 19 7.53 3.33 -4.23
N ARG A 20 8.84 3.16 -4.33
CA ARG A 20 9.57 2.14 -3.59
C ARG A 20 9.49 2.39 -2.09
N ASP A 21 9.73 3.63 -1.66
CA ASP A 21 9.60 4.02 -0.24
C ASP A 21 8.20 3.72 0.28
N SER A 22 7.16 4.00 -0.51
CA SER A 22 5.77 3.68 -0.16
C SER A 22 5.54 2.17 -0.02
N LEU A 23 6.17 1.34 -0.85
CA LEU A 23 6.08 -0.12 -0.76
C LEU A 23 6.83 -0.67 0.45
N GLU A 24 7.98 -0.11 0.77
CA GLU A 24 8.76 -0.44 1.97
C GLU A 24 7.99 -0.07 3.25
N ILE A 25 7.31 1.08 3.28
CA ILE A 25 6.41 1.48 4.37
C ILE A 25 5.26 0.48 4.50
N LEU A 26 4.59 0.11 3.40
CA LEU A 26 3.51 -0.87 3.46
C LEU A 26 3.99 -2.21 4.03
N HIS A 27 5.15 -2.70 3.55
CA HIS A 27 5.77 -3.90 4.08
C HIS A 27 5.99 -3.79 5.59
N ARG A 28 6.54 -2.66 6.07
CA ARG A 28 6.80 -2.47 7.49
C ARG A 28 5.51 -2.43 8.33
N VAL A 29 4.47 -1.77 7.82
CA VAL A 29 3.16 -1.76 8.48
C VAL A 29 2.59 -3.17 8.59
N CYS A 30 2.68 -3.99 7.53
CA CYS A 30 2.26 -5.39 7.59
C CYS A 30 3.02 -6.20 8.66
N GLU A 31 4.32 -5.95 8.85
CA GLU A 31 5.08 -6.59 9.93
C GLU A 31 4.63 -6.16 11.34
N LEU A 32 4.17 -4.92 11.49
CA LEU A 32 3.76 -4.37 12.79
C LEU A 32 2.40 -4.88 13.24
N ILE A 33 1.43 -4.92 12.34
CA ILE A 33 0.02 -5.18 12.71
C ILE A 33 -0.55 -6.48 12.14
N GLY A 34 0.11 -7.08 11.14
CA GLY A 34 -0.39 -8.25 10.43
C GLY A 34 -1.70 -8.03 9.65
N PRO A 35 -2.05 -8.93 8.73
CA PRO A 35 -3.33 -8.93 8.03
C PRO A 35 -4.38 -9.73 8.82
N ASP A 36 -4.82 -9.25 9.98
CA ASP A 36 -5.87 -9.89 10.78
C ASP A 36 -7.23 -9.18 10.62
N THR A 37 -8.31 -9.93 10.76
CA THR A 37 -9.68 -9.43 10.82
C THR A 37 -10.07 -8.84 12.17
N ASP A 38 -9.35 -9.19 13.25
CA ASP A 38 -9.64 -8.73 14.63
C ASP A 38 -8.50 -7.87 15.21
N THR A 39 -8.00 -6.92 14.40
CA THR A 39 -6.93 -6.01 14.81
C THR A 39 -7.41 -4.99 15.85
N ASP A 40 -6.76 -4.96 17.01
CA ASP A 40 -6.92 -3.89 18.01
C ASP A 40 -6.42 -2.56 17.44
N LEU A 41 -7.36 -1.70 17.01
CA LEU A 41 -7.06 -0.45 16.31
C LEU A 41 -6.19 0.50 17.13
N ALA A 42 -6.38 0.55 18.46
CA ALA A 42 -5.60 1.42 19.32
C ALA A 42 -4.15 0.94 19.38
N LYS A 43 -3.93 -0.36 19.59
CA LYS A 43 -2.59 -0.94 19.58
C LYS A 43 -1.91 -0.83 18.21
N ALA A 44 -2.66 -1.07 17.14
CA ALA A 44 -2.15 -0.95 15.77
C ALA A 44 -1.71 0.48 15.46
N LEU A 45 -2.53 1.47 15.83
CA LEU A 45 -2.20 2.88 15.63
C LEU A 45 -0.97 3.29 16.43
N GLU A 46 -0.85 2.87 17.69
CA GLU A 46 0.33 3.15 18.52
C GLU A 46 1.60 2.51 17.94
N ALA A 47 1.52 1.26 17.47
CA ALA A 47 2.66 0.57 16.84
C ALA A 47 3.13 1.29 15.57
N ILE A 48 2.19 1.70 14.70
CA ILE A 48 2.52 2.44 13.47
C ILE A 48 3.08 3.83 13.79
N LYS A 49 2.48 4.55 14.75
CA LYS A 49 2.93 5.89 15.17
C LYS A 49 4.36 5.91 15.70
N ALA A 50 4.79 4.84 16.37
CA ALA A 50 6.16 4.73 16.88
C ALA A 50 7.21 4.82 15.77
N GLU A 51 6.90 4.35 14.56
CA GLU A 51 7.82 4.38 13.40
C GLU A 51 7.45 5.46 12.36
N HIS A 52 6.17 5.82 12.29
CA HIS A 52 5.62 6.79 11.35
C HIS A 52 4.76 7.83 12.08
N PRO A 53 5.38 8.81 12.78
CA PRO A 53 4.68 9.79 13.61
C PRO A 53 3.70 10.71 12.84
N THR A 54 3.77 10.71 11.51
CA THR A 54 2.86 11.44 10.63
C THR A 54 1.46 10.81 10.56
N VAL A 55 1.29 9.57 11.00
CA VAL A 55 -0.01 8.89 11.05
C VAL A 55 -0.74 9.31 12.33
N THR A 56 -1.83 10.08 12.22
CA THR A 56 -2.54 10.59 13.40
C THR A 56 -3.72 9.72 13.83
N ASP A 57 -4.48 9.19 12.88
CA ASP A 57 -5.58 8.24 13.09
C ASP A 57 -5.87 7.47 11.79
N PHE A 58 -6.78 6.49 11.84
CA PHE A 58 -7.21 5.72 10.66
C PHE A 58 -8.46 6.30 9.97
N GLU A 59 -9.16 7.26 10.59
CA GLU A 59 -10.47 7.79 10.16
C GLU A 59 -11.59 6.76 9.94
N ARG A 60 -11.36 5.47 10.25
CA ARG A 60 -12.25 4.34 9.95
C ARG A 60 -12.17 3.30 11.06
N ASP A 61 -13.18 2.43 11.12
CA ASP A 61 -13.25 1.31 12.07
C ASP A 61 -12.40 0.09 11.63
N PHE A 62 -11.39 0.33 10.79
CA PHE A 62 -10.40 -0.65 10.32
C PHE A 62 -9.09 0.09 9.99
N PRO A 63 -7.93 -0.61 9.95
CA PRO A 63 -6.67 0.02 9.56
C PRO A 63 -6.77 0.61 8.14
N SER A 64 -6.69 1.94 8.05
CA SER A 64 -6.82 2.68 6.80
C SER A 64 -5.62 3.61 6.65
N LEU A 65 -4.88 3.47 5.54
CA LEU A 65 -3.60 4.13 5.32
C LEU A 65 -3.65 5.00 4.07
N CYS A 66 -3.18 6.23 4.19
CA CYS A 66 -3.06 7.16 3.08
C CYS A 66 -1.60 7.32 2.64
N PHE A 67 -1.31 7.00 1.38
CA PHE A 67 -0.01 7.20 0.77
C PHE A 67 -0.04 8.44 -0.13
N ALA A 68 0.42 9.57 0.41
CA ALA A 68 0.40 10.85 -0.28
C ALA A 68 1.56 10.95 -1.30
N LEU A 69 1.23 10.91 -2.59
CA LEU A 69 2.18 11.09 -3.69
C LEU A 69 1.70 12.17 -4.65
N ALA A 70 2.65 12.97 -5.13
CA ALA A 70 2.39 14.00 -6.13
C ALA A 70 1.77 13.42 -7.42
N THR A 71 1.06 14.26 -8.17
CA THR A 71 0.55 13.90 -9.49
C THR A 71 1.70 13.54 -10.45
N GLY A 72 1.47 12.59 -11.36
CA GLY A 72 2.50 12.16 -12.32
C GLY A 72 3.56 11.20 -11.78
N VAL A 73 3.57 10.87 -10.49
CA VAL A 73 4.55 9.94 -9.88
C VAL A 73 4.23 8.46 -10.16
N GLY A 74 3.05 8.15 -10.70
CA GLY A 74 2.66 6.79 -11.07
C GLY A 74 1.84 6.06 -9.99
N LYS A 75 0.82 6.73 -9.42
CA LYS A 75 -0.05 6.15 -8.38
C LYS A 75 -0.70 4.82 -8.78
N THR A 76 -1.11 4.66 -10.05
CA THR A 76 -1.68 3.40 -10.54
C THR A 76 -0.66 2.25 -10.51
N ARG A 77 0.60 2.52 -10.84
CA ARG A 77 1.67 1.53 -10.76
C ARG A 77 1.97 1.16 -9.30
N LEU A 78 1.96 2.14 -8.40
CA LEU A 78 2.11 1.87 -6.97
C LEU A 78 0.96 1.02 -6.42
N MET A 79 -0.29 1.31 -6.80
CA MET A 79 -1.44 0.47 -6.44
C MET A 79 -1.23 -0.98 -6.88
N GLY A 80 -0.76 -1.21 -8.12
CA GLY A 80 -0.41 -2.55 -8.58
C GLY A 80 0.72 -3.20 -7.77
N ALA A 81 1.71 -2.42 -7.34
CA ALA A 81 2.77 -2.91 -6.46
C ALA A 81 2.24 -3.33 -5.08
N PHE A 82 1.34 -2.56 -4.49
CA PHE A 82 0.69 -2.90 -3.22
C PHE A 82 -0.12 -4.18 -3.32
N ILE A 83 -0.98 -4.30 -4.34
CA ILE A 83 -1.77 -5.53 -4.57
C ILE A 83 -0.85 -6.73 -4.76
N SER A 84 0.23 -6.58 -5.56
CA SER A 84 1.20 -7.65 -5.79
C SER A 84 1.91 -8.08 -4.50
N TYR A 85 2.29 -7.13 -3.65
CA TYR A 85 2.93 -7.42 -2.38
C TYR A 85 1.97 -8.12 -1.42
N LEU A 86 0.77 -7.57 -1.20
CA LEU A 86 -0.22 -8.17 -0.30
C LEU A 86 -0.64 -9.58 -0.74
N TYR A 87 -0.68 -9.84 -2.06
CA TYR A 87 -0.94 -11.17 -2.58
C TYR A 87 0.21 -12.14 -2.32
N LEU A 88 1.44 -11.76 -2.64
CA LEU A 88 2.60 -12.65 -2.56
C LEU A 88 3.10 -12.83 -1.11
N ALA A 89 3.11 -11.76 -0.31
CA ALA A 89 3.66 -11.72 1.05
C ALA A 89 2.65 -12.16 2.09
N GLU A 90 1.43 -11.60 2.00
CA GLU A 90 0.41 -11.70 3.04
C GLU A 90 -0.71 -12.69 2.66
N GLY A 91 -0.70 -13.22 1.44
CA GLY A 91 -1.68 -14.20 0.97
C GLY A 91 -3.09 -13.64 0.73
N ILE A 92 -3.25 -12.32 0.67
CA ILE A 92 -4.53 -11.63 0.44
C ILE A 92 -4.94 -11.80 -1.03
N ARG A 93 -6.15 -12.29 -1.28
CA ARG A 93 -6.64 -12.63 -2.64
C ARG A 93 -7.79 -11.78 -3.15
N HIS A 94 -8.42 -11.01 -2.27
CA HIS A 94 -9.61 -10.23 -2.60
C HIS A 94 -9.29 -8.74 -2.49
N PHE A 95 -9.43 -8.03 -3.60
CA PHE A 95 -9.16 -6.60 -3.68
C PHE A 95 -10.35 -5.89 -4.32
N PHE A 96 -10.76 -4.79 -3.72
CA PHE A 96 -11.75 -3.88 -4.28
C PHE A 96 -11.07 -2.55 -4.62
N VAL A 97 -11.03 -2.20 -5.90
CA VAL A 97 -10.39 -0.96 -6.37
C VAL A 97 -11.48 0.03 -6.76
N LEU A 98 -11.60 1.11 -6.00
CA LEU A 98 -12.49 2.22 -6.31
C LEU A 98 -11.71 3.34 -7.02
N ALA A 99 -12.17 3.74 -8.19
CA ALA A 99 -11.62 4.86 -8.96
C ALA A 99 -12.75 5.69 -9.59
N PRO A 100 -12.55 7.00 -9.84
CA PRO A 100 -13.54 7.79 -10.56
C PRO A 100 -13.77 7.23 -11.97
N ASN A 101 -15.05 7.15 -12.41
CA ASN A 101 -15.47 6.45 -13.64
C ASN A 101 -14.59 6.69 -14.87
N LEU A 102 -14.20 7.94 -15.13
CA LEU A 102 -13.43 8.29 -16.34
C LEU A 102 -11.92 8.02 -16.21
N THR A 103 -11.40 7.81 -15.00
CA THR A 103 -9.93 7.72 -14.79
C THR A 103 -9.33 6.45 -15.38
N ILE A 104 -10.03 5.32 -15.27
CA ILE A 104 -9.57 4.05 -15.86
C ILE A 104 -9.83 4.09 -17.37
N TYR A 105 -11.02 4.52 -17.77
CA TYR A 105 -11.41 4.60 -19.17
C TYR A 105 -10.45 5.46 -20.01
N ASN A 106 -10.14 6.68 -19.54
CA ASN A 106 -9.26 7.60 -20.26
C ASN A 106 -7.81 7.11 -20.33
N LYS A 107 -7.36 6.29 -19.37
CA LYS A 107 -6.01 5.70 -19.40
C LYS A 107 -5.91 4.60 -20.44
N LEU A 108 -6.90 3.71 -20.49
CA LEU A 108 -6.95 2.62 -21.47
C LEU A 108 -7.10 3.10 -22.91
N LEU A 109 -7.65 4.30 -23.13
CA LEU A 109 -7.74 4.91 -24.46
C LEU A 109 -6.42 5.57 -24.91
N ALA A 110 -5.58 5.98 -23.97
CA ALA A 110 -4.33 6.68 -24.25
C ALA A 110 -3.11 5.75 -24.34
N ASP A 111 -3.25 4.51 -23.85
CA ASP A 111 -2.31 3.39 -24.05
C ASP A 111 -2.64 2.66 -25.38
#